data_AF-A0A367QMT2-F1
#
_entry.id   AF-A0A367QMT2-F1
#
_cell.length_a   1.000
_cell.length_b   1.000
_cell.length_c   1.000
_cell.angle_alpha   90.00
_cell.angle_beta   90.00
_cell.angle_gamma   90.00
#
_symmetry.space_group_name_H-M   'P 1'
#
loop_
_entity.id
_entity.type
_entity.pdbx_description
1 polymer ?
#
loop_
_entity_poly.entity_id
_entity_poly.type
_entity_poly.pdbx_seq_one_letter_code
_entity_poly.pdbx_strand_id
1 'polypeptide(L)'
;MTFKLEHHNKIVTLLKCLNSDMLTKGSAYFGGGTLLALDFEEYRWSKDVDFIASVGTQGYKYLRTVIFEGGYKKKNEKIFKLTSSASYLS
;
A
#
# COMPACT_ATOMS: atom_id res chain seq x y z
N MET A 1 17.91 -3.80 -4.67
CA MET A 1 18.05 -2.52 -3.96
C MET A 1 18.04 -2.80 -2.48
N THR A 2 19.00 -2.24 -1.76
CA THR A 2 19.15 -2.39 -0.31
C THR A 2 19.18 -1.01 0.31
N PHE A 3 18.36 -0.80 1.32
CA PHE A 3 18.17 0.46 2.01
C PHE A 3 19.00 0.51 3.31
N LYS A 4 19.36 1.69 3.79
CA LYS A 4 20.07 1.93 5.06
C LYS A 4 19.16 1.64 6.25
N LEU A 5 17.87 2.00 6.16
CA LEU A 5 16.91 1.75 7.23
C LEU A 5 16.38 0.32 7.11
N GLU A 6 16.59 -0.49 8.15
CA GLU A 6 16.11 -1.88 8.20
C GLU A 6 14.60 -1.98 7.92
N HIS A 7 13.83 -1.01 8.41
CA HIS A 7 12.39 -0.93 8.19
C HIS A 7 12.02 -0.78 6.70
N HIS A 8 12.78 0.01 5.94
CA HIS A 8 12.54 0.16 4.50
C HIS A 8 12.84 -1.14 3.73
N ASN A 9 13.86 -1.90 4.13
CA ASN A 9 14.10 -3.24 3.56
C ASN A 9 12.95 -4.22 3.88
N LYS A 10 12.37 -4.13 5.08
CA LYS A 10 11.16 -4.90 5.44
C LYS A 10 9.98 -4.53 4.56
N ILE A 11 9.77 -3.24 4.29
CA ILE A 11 8.72 -2.76 3.38
C ILE A 11 8.92 -3.32 1.97
N VAL A 12 10.13 -3.26 1.41
CA VAL A 12 10.41 -3.83 0.07
C VAL A 12 10.16 -5.33 0.03
N THR A 13 10.57 -6.06 1.06
CA THR A 13 10.33 -7.50 1.17
C THR A 13 8.83 -7.78 1.20
N LEU A 14 8.08 -7.01 1.98
CA LEU A 14 6.63 -7.10 2.05
C LEU A 14 5.97 -6.79 0.70
N LEU A 15 6.40 -5.73 0.00
CA LEU A 15 5.89 -5.38 -1.34
C LEU A 15 6.11 -6.51 -2.35
N LYS A 16 7.25 -7.20 -2.29
CA LYS A 16 7.55 -8.36 -3.16
C LYS A 16 6.68 -9.59 -2.87
N CYS A 17 6.16 -9.71 -1.66
CA CYS A 17 5.28 -10.81 -1.26
C CYS A 17 3.80 -10.55 -1.57
N LEU A 18 3.44 -9.35 -2.04
CA LEU A 18 2.05 -9.05 -2.36
C LEU A 18 1.63 -9.72 -3.67
N ASN A 19 0.37 -10.15 -3.71
CA ASN A 19 -0.22 -10.75 -4.88
C ASN A 19 -0.47 -9.66 -5.94
N SER A 20 0.36 -9.65 -6.99
CA SER A 20 0.27 -8.69 -8.09
C SER A 20 -1.07 -8.75 -8.81
N ASP A 21 -1.61 -9.94 -9.05
CA ASP A 21 -2.86 -10.13 -9.79
C ASP A 21 -4.06 -9.53 -9.03
N MET A 22 -4.06 -9.68 -7.71
CA MET A 22 -5.04 -9.06 -6.83
C MET A 22 -4.97 -7.53 -6.89
N LEU A 23 -3.77 -6.96 -6.83
CA LEU A 23 -3.57 -5.52 -6.93
C LEU A 23 -3.99 -4.97 -8.30
N THR A 24 -3.59 -5.64 -9.38
CA THR A 24 -3.97 -5.27 -10.76
C THR A 24 -5.48 -5.34 -10.97
N LYS A 25 -6.13 -6.43 -10.53
CA LYS A 25 -7.60 -6.57 -10.60
C LYS A 25 -8.33 -5.48 -9.80
N GLY A 26 -7.75 -5.08 -8.67
CA GLY A 26 -8.23 -3.98 -7.85
C GLY A 26 -7.91 -2.58 -8.39
N SER A 27 -7.09 -2.47 -9.43
CA SER A 27 -6.48 -1.20 -9.87
C SER A 27 -5.83 -0.44 -8.71
N ALA A 28 -5.11 -1.16 -7.85
CA ALA A 28 -4.36 -0.63 -6.73
C ALA A 28 -2.86 -0.56 -7.04
N TYR A 29 -2.28 0.60 -6.75
CA TYR A 29 -0.87 0.89 -7.02
C TYR A 29 -0.20 1.41 -5.76
N PHE A 30 1.01 0.93 -5.49
CA PHE A 30 1.81 1.42 -4.38
C PHE A 30 2.11 2.91 -4.56
N GLY A 31 1.96 3.68 -3.49
CA GLY A 31 2.11 5.13 -3.54
C GLY A 31 2.29 5.76 -2.17
N GLY A 32 1.98 7.06 -2.10
CA GLY A 32 2.07 7.81 -0.86
C GLY A 32 3.51 8.13 -0.44
N GLY A 33 3.66 8.49 0.82
CA GLY A 33 4.90 9.07 1.32
C GLY A 33 6.07 8.09 1.38
N THR A 34 5.80 6.79 1.46
CA THR A 34 6.84 5.76 1.51
C THR A 34 7.42 5.47 0.13
N LEU A 35 6.62 5.52 -0.94
CA LEU A 35 7.16 5.43 -2.30
C LEU A 35 8.22 6.51 -2.53
N LEU A 36 7.89 7.76 -2.21
CA LEU A 36 8.84 8.87 -2.33
C LEU A 36 10.06 8.65 -1.43
N ALA A 37 9.89 8.15 -0.21
CA ALA A 37 11.02 7.88 0.67
C ALA A 37 11.98 6.85 0.06
N LEU A 38 11.46 5.80 -0.58
CA LEU A 38 12.28 4.76 -1.22
C LEU A 38 12.93 5.27 -2.52
N ASP A 39 12.21 6.05 -3.33
CA ASP A 39 12.69 6.56 -4.62
C ASP A 39 13.75 7.66 -4.47
N PHE A 40 13.64 8.48 -3.43
CA PHE A 40 14.59 9.58 -3.14
C PHE A 40 15.59 9.19 -2.05
N GLU A 41 16.27 8.06 -2.23
CA GLU A 41 17.42 7.61 -1.41
C GLU A 41 17.19 7.65 0.12
N GLU A 42 15.97 7.37 0.59
CA GLU A 42 15.59 7.44 2.00
C GLU A 42 15.72 8.83 2.63
N TYR A 43 15.37 9.88 1.88
CA TYR A 43 15.43 11.28 2.36
C TYR A 43 14.72 11.53 3.70
N ARG A 44 13.76 10.68 4.08
CA ARG A 44 13.14 10.66 5.40
C ARG A 44 12.77 9.24 5.81
N TRP A 45 12.60 9.05 7.11
CA TRP A 45 12.01 7.81 7.63
C TRP A 45 10.51 7.74 7.31
N SER A 46 10.09 6.65 6.69
CA SER A 46 8.67 6.36 6.42
C SER A 46 8.35 4.92 6.80
N LYS A 47 7.19 4.70 7.41
CA LYS A 47 6.87 3.41 8.04
C LYS A 47 5.60 2.74 7.53
N ASP A 48 4.72 3.53 6.92
CA ASP A 48 3.41 3.10 6.42
C ASP A 48 3.54 2.57 4.97
N VAL A 49 2.61 1.75 4.50
CA VAL A 49 2.52 1.32 3.11
C VAL A 49 1.13 1.72 2.60
N ASP A 50 1.12 2.68 1.67
CA ASP A 50 -0.11 3.25 1.11
C ASP A 50 -0.33 2.72 -0.31
N PHE A 51 -1.59 2.41 -0.64
CA PHE A 51 -2.01 2.07 -2.00
C PHE A 51 -3.07 3.04 -2.48
N ILE A 52 -2.88 3.55 -3.69
CA ILE A 52 -3.86 4.38 -4.40
C ILE A 52 -4.70 3.44 -5.25
N ALA A 53 -6.03 3.52 -5.11
CA ALA A 53 -6.98 2.76 -5.92
C ALA A 53 -8.02 3.70 -6.55
N SER A 54 -8.45 3.40 -7.78
CA SER A 54 -9.44 4.22 -8.49
C SER A 54 -10.80 4.18 -7.80
N VAL A 55 -11.22 5.32 -7.25
CA VAL A 55 -12.55 5.50 -6.65
C VAL A 55 -13.59 5.54 -7.76
N GLY A 56 -14.64 4.70 -7.66
CA GLY A 56 -15.71 4.58 -8.65
C GLY A 56 -15.67 3.29 -9.48
N THR A 57 -14.63 2.47 -9.35
CA THR A 57 -14.55 1.16 -10.01
C THR A 57 -14.96 0.02 -9.08
N GLN A 58 -15.31 -1.14 -9.65
CA GLN A 58 -15.49 -2.37 -8.87
C GLN A 58 -14.19 -2.79 -8.13
N GLY A 59 -13.04 -2.27 -8.55
CA GLY A 59 -11.72 -2.58 -7.99
C GLY A 59 -11.59 -2.25 -6.50
N TYR A 60 -12.01 -1.07 -6.06
CA TYR A 60 -11.95 -0.71 -4.64
C TYR A 60 -12.82 -1.61 -3.75
N LYS A 61 -14.04 -1.94 -4.22
CA LYS A 61 -14.92 -2.88 -3.52
C LYS A 61 -14.29 -4.27 -3.46
N TYR A 62 -13.75 -4.75 -4.57
CA TYR A 62 -13.03 -6.03 -4.64
C TYR A 62 -11.86 -6.08 -3.65
N LEU A 63 -11.00 -5.07 -3.63
CA LEU A 63 -9.87 -4.99 -2.70
C LEU A 63 -10.33 -5.01 -1.24
N ARG A 64 -11.36 -4.23 -0.92
CA ARG A 64 -11.95 -4.19 0.41
C ARG A 64 -12.49 -5.57 0.81
N THR A 65 -13.26 -6.22 -0.06
CA THR A 65 -13.76 -7.59 0.18
C THR A 65 -12.61 -8.57 0.42
N VAL A 66 -11.62 -8.63 -0.48
CA VAL A 66 -10.50 -9.57 -0.35
C VAL A 66 -9.68 -9.34 0.92
N ILE A 67 -9.45 -8.09 1.30
CA ILE A 67 -8.62 -7.75 2.47
C ILE A 67 -9.39 -7.98 3.77
N PHE A 68 -10.64 -7.50 3.85
CA PHE A 68 -11.40 -7.57 5.10
C PHE A 68 -12.11 -8.92 5.30
N GLU A 69 -12.60 -9.58 4.24
CA GLU A 69 -13.27 -10.89 4.34
C GLU A 69 -12.27 -12.05 4.23
N GLY A 70 -11.16 -11.87 3.50
CA GLY A 70 -10.09 -12.88 3.37
C GLY A 70 -9.20 -13.05 4.62
N GLY A 71 -9.53 -12.39 5.74
CA GLY A 71 -8.89 -12.67 7.01
C GLY A 71 -7.60 -11.90 7.31
N TYR A 72 -7.33 -10.77 6.65
CA TYR A 72 -6.35 -9.79 7.17
C TYR A 72 -6.94 -9.11 8.43
N LYS A 73 -7.10 -9.89 9.50
CA LYS A 73 -7.58 -9.41 10.80
C LYS A 73 -6.62 -8.32 11.30
N LYS A 74 -7.15 -7.11 11.47
CA LYS A 74 -6.87 -5.97 12.39
C LYS A 74 -5.47 -5.74 13.00
N LYS A 75 -4.64 -6.77 13.20
CA LYS A 75 -3.28 -6.69 13.73
C LYS A 75 -2.29 -5.99 12.78
N ASN A 76 -2.57 -6.01 11.47
CA ASN A 76 -1.71 -5.42 10.42
C ASN A 76 -2.25 -4.10 9.82
N GLU A 77 -3.37 -3.55 10.33
CA GLU A 77 -3.95 -2.27 9.86
C GLU A 77 -2.97 -1.09 9.99
N LYS A 78 -1.99 -1.17 10.88
CA LYS A 78 -0.97 -0.12 11.02
C LYS A 78 0.02 -0.05 9.86
N ILE A 79 0.13 -1.11 9.05
CA ILE A 79 1.06 -1.19 7.92
C ILE A 79 0.35 -0.84 6.61
N PHE A 80 -0.91 -1.24 6.46
CA PHE A 80 -1.68 -1.02 5.24
C PHE A 80 -2.81 -0.02 5.44
N LYS A 81 -2.73 1.11 4.72
CA LYS A 81 -3.85 2.05 4.58
C LYS A 81 -4.34 2.04 3.14
N LEU A 82 -5.63 1.75 2.97
CA LEU A 82 -6.36 1.94 1.72
C LEU A 82 -7.16 3.23 1.83
N THR A 83 -6.61 4.32 1.31
CA THR A 83 -7.28 5.62 1.27
C THR A 83 -7.95 5.79 -0.09
N SER A 84 -9.22 6.19 -0.09
CA SER A 84 -9.92 6.59 -1.32
C SER A 84 -9.50 8.02 -1.67
N SER A 85 -9.09 8.27 -2.91
CA SER A 85 -8.66 9.60 -3.39
C SER A 85 -9.73 10.70 -3.35
N ALA A 86 -10.99 10.37 -3.02
CA ALA A 86 -12.08 11.33 -2.88
C ALA A 86 -11.94 12.30 -1.68
N SER A 87 -10.94 12.13 -0.81
CA SER A 87 -10.74 12.95 0.39
C SER A 87 -9.69 14.05 0.25
N TYR A 88 -9.10 14.23 -0.94
CA TYR A 88 -8.06 15.25 -1.20
C TYR A 88 -8.57 16.47 -2.02
N LEU A 89 -9.88 16.54 -2.26
CA LEU A 89 -10.55 17.67 -2.90
C LEU A 89 -11.76 18.09 -2.06
N SER A 90 -11.50 18.76 -0.94
CA SER A 90 -12.45 19.60 -0.21
C SER A 90 -11.70 20.75 0.43
#